data_AF-A0A1V3XZD4-F1
#
_entry.id   AF-A0A1V3XZD4-F1
#
_cell.length_a   1.000
_cell.length_b   1.000
_cell.length_c   1.000
_cell.angle_alpha   90.00
_cell.angle_beta   90.00
_cell.angle_gamma   90.00
#
_symmetry.space_group_name_H-M   'P 1'
#
loop_
_entity.id
_entity.type
_entity.pdbx_description
1 polymer ?
#
loop_
_entity_poly.entity_id
_entity_poly.type
_entity_poly.pdbx_seq_one_letter_code
_entity_poly.pdbx_strand_id
1 'polypeptide(L)'
;MIQVDEAAELLHAAQQGRAPIGPLSARYPGLGVVEAYAIQQVNLFRRLRDGRRVVGHKIGLTSEPMQILLGVDEPDFGYLLDDMVVAGTSVPAARFCAPRVEPEVAFLLREPLRGPGVTAADVRAATEAVAAALEIVDSRIANWALTLPDTVADNASSGPSCSVTG
;
A
#
# COMPACT_ATOMS: atom_id res chain seq x y z
N MET A 1 -4.93 -6.67 -23.95
CA MET A 1 -5.77 -7.04 -22.78
C MET A 1 -4.82 -7.23 -21.61
N ILE A 2 -5.01 -6.48 -20.52
CA ILE A 2 -4.13 -6.56 -19.34
C ILE A 2 -4.25 -7.95 -18.74
N GLN A 3 -3.11 -8.62 -18.51
CA GLN A 3 -3.06 -9.93 -17.88
C GLN A 3 -2.84 -9.72 -16.37
N VAL A 4 -3.94 -9.54 -15.62
CA VAL A 4 -3.92 -9.21 -14.18
C VAL A 4 -3.07 -10.21 -13.39
N ASP A 5 -3.27 -11.51 -13.61
CA ASP A 5 -2.51 -12.55 -12.90
C ASP A 5 -1.02 -12.50 -13.23
N GLU A 6 -0.65 -12.28 -14.50
CA GLU A 6 0.75 -12.15 -14.90
C GLU A 6 1.42 -10.95 -14.21
N ALA A 7 0.75 -9.79 -14.21
CA ALA A 7 1.27 -8.59 -13.56
C ALA A 7 1.39 -8.76 -12.03
N ALA A 8 0.43 -9.45 -11.41
CA ALA A 8 0.49 -9.80 -9.98
C ALA A 8 1.68 -10.72 -9.68
N GLU A 9 1.91 -11.76 -10.49
CA GLU A 9 3.06 -12.65 -10.35
C GLU A 9 4.40 -11.91 -10.50
N LEU A 10 4.49 -10.94 -11.41
CA LEU A 10 5.70 -10.13 -11.57
C LEU A 10 6.03 -9.33 -10.30
N LEU A 11 5.04 -8.66 -9.69
CA LEU A 11 5.22 -7.93 -8.44
C LEU A 11 5.53 -8.88 -7.27
N HIS A 12 4.86 -10.03 -7.21
CA HIS A 12 5.12 -11.04 -6.20
C HIS A 12 6.56 -11.56 -6.29
N ALA A 13 7.01 -11.92 -7.50
CA ALA A 13 8.37 -12.37 -7.75
C ALA A 13 9.41 -11.28 -7.42
N ALA A 14 9.12 -10.01 -7.77
CA ALA A 14 9.97 -8.87 -7.41
C ALA A 14 10.13 -8.75 -5.89
N GLN A 15 9.03 -8.86 -5.14
CA GLN A 15 9.04 -8.84 -3.67
C GLN A 15 9.82 -10.01 -3.07
N GLN A 16 9.59 -11.25 -3.54
CA GLN A 16 10.32 -12.43 -3.04
C GLN A 16 11.80 -12.39 -3.40
N GLY A 17 12.12 -11.89 -4.59
CA GLY A 17 13.49 -11.77 -5.10
C GLY A 17 14.25 -10.55 -4.58
N ARG A 18 13.57 -9.58 -3.97
CA ARG A 18 14.11 -8.25 -3.63
C ARG A 18 14.74 -7.59 -4.87
N ALA A 19 14.06 -7.74 -6.01
CA ALA A 19 14.53 -7.35 -7.32
C ALA A 19 13.45 -6.53 -8.02
N PRO A 20 13.48 -5.19 -7.90
CA PRO A 20 12.49 -4.33 -8.54
C PRO A 20 12.43 -4.54 -10.06
N ILE A 21 11.23 -4.45 -10.61
CA ILE A 21 10.96 -4.55 -12.04
C ILE A 21 10.71 -3.18 -12.66
N GLY A 22 10.72 -3.08 -13.99
CA GLY A 22 10.27 -1.85 -14.66
C GLY A 22 8.79 -1.54 -14.36
N PRO A 23 8.33 -0.29 -14.58
CA PRO A 23 6.94 0.10 -14.35
C PRO A 23 5.96 -0.81 -15.10
N LEU A 24 4.90 -1.24 -14.42
CA LEU A 24 3.84 -2.03 -15.05
C LEU A 24 3.10 -1.19 -16.10
N SER A 25 2.94 0.10 -15.87
CA SER A 25 2.36 1.06 -16.82
C SER A 25 3.13 1.13 -18.15
N ALA A 26 4.46 0.95 -18.13
CA ALA A 26 5.29 0.88 -19.32
C ALA A 26 5.17 -0.48 -20.04
N ARG A 27 5.02 -1.57 -19.27
CA ARG A 27 4.88 -2.94 -19.82
C ARG A 27 3.48 -3.20 -20.39
N TYR A 28 2.45 -2.62 -19.79
CA TYR A 28 1.06 -2.81 -20.14
C TYR A 28 0.43 -1.46 -20.54
N PRO A 29 0.56 -1.05 -21.82
CA PRO A 29 -0.09 0.15 -22.32
C PRO A 29 -1.61 0.09 -22.06
N GLY A 30 -2.13 1.08 -21.35
CA GLY A 30 -3.53 1.15 -20.94
C GLY A 30 -3.84 0.60 -19.55
N LEU A 31 -2.82 0.26 -18.73
CA LEU A 31 -3.01 -0.07 -17.32
C LEU A 31 -3.71 1.08 -16.59
N GLY A 32 -4.97 0.88 -16.23
CA GLY A 32 -5.76 1.82 -15.44
C GLY A 32 -5.78 1.46 -13.96
N VAL A 33 -6.39 2.35 -13.17
CA VAL A 33 -6.55 2.17 -11.72
C VAL A 33 -7.41 0.95 -11.38
N VAL A 34 -8.43 0.65 -12.21
CA VAL A 34 -9.30 -0.53 -12.02
C VAL A 34 -8.50 -1.83 -12.11
N GLU A 35 -7.68 -1.99 -13.14
CA GLU A 35 -6.83 -3.17 -13.27
C GLU A 35 -5.71 -3.19 -12.22
N ALA A 36 -5.20 -2.04 -11.81
CA ALA A 36 -4.23 -1.95 -10.73
C ALA A 36 -4.81 -2.47 -9.39
N TYR A 37 -6.04 -2.08 -9.02
CA TYR A 37 -6.70 -2.64 -7.85
C TYR A 37 -6.99 -4.14 -8.00
N ALA A 38 -7.28 -4.63 -9.20
CA ALA A 38 -7.42 -6.06 -9.45
C ALA A 38 -6.08 -6.80 -9.22
N ILE A 39 -4.96 -6.25 -9.69
CA ILE A 39 -3.60 -6.79 -9.45
C ILE A 39 -3.28 -6.81 -7.95
N GLN A 40 -3.57 -5.71 -7.23
CA GLN A 40 -3.40 -5.63 -5.78
C GLN A 40 -4.19 -6.74 -5.06
N GLN A 41 -5.46 -6.96 -5.46
CA GLN A 41 -6.33 -7.97 -4.86
C GLN A 41 -5.82 -9.39 -5.10
N VAL A 42 -5.30 -9.71 -6.29
CA VAL A 42 -4.72 -11.04 -6.55
C VAL A 42 -3.58 -11.34 -5.58
N ASN A 43 -2.66 -10.39 -5.40
CA ASN A 43 -1.56 -10.56 -4.46
C ASN A 43 -2.02 -10.58 -3.00
N LEU A 44 -3.03 -9.78 -2.61
CA LEU A 44 -3.65 -9.88 -1.30
C LEU A 44 -4.20 -11.29 -1.06
N PHE A 45 -5.02 -11.82 -1.98
CA PHE A 45 -5.64 -13.14 -1.83
C PHE A 45 -4.60 -14.26 -1.75
N ARG A 46 -3.49 -14.14 -2.48
CA ARG A 46 -2.34 -15.04 -2.33
C ARG A 46 -1.84 -15.02 -0.88
N ARG A 47 -1.59 -13.85 -0.30
CA ARG A 47 -1.11 -13.74 1.09
C ARG A 47 -2.14 -14.23 2.12
N LEU A 48 -3.43 -14.00 1.89
CA LEU A 48 -4.50 -14.50 2.76
C LEU A 48 -4.59 -16.03 2.74
N ARG A 49 -4.42 -16.65 1.57
CA ARG A 49 -4.37 -18.12 1.45
C ARG A 49 -3.17 -18.72 2.18
N ASP A 50 -2.08 -17.98 2.29
CA ASP A 50 -0.89 -18.35 3.08
C ASP A 50 -1.06 -18.09 4.60
N GLY A 51 -2.28 -17.74 5.04
CA GLY A 51 -2.63 -17.57 6.45
C GLY A 51 -2.39 -16.17 7.01
N ARG A 52 -2.04 -15.18 6.16
CA ARG A 52 -1.95 -13.77 6.60
C ARG A 52 -3.33 -13.19 6.86
N ARG A 53 -3.37 -12.12 7.66
CA ARG A 53 -4.60 -11.42 8.03
C ARG A 53 -4.47 -9.94 7.72
N VAL A 54 -5.51 -9.36 7.12
CA VAL A 54 -5.63 -7.90 7.06
C VAL A 54 -5.83 -7.36 8.47
N VAL A 55 -5.01 -6.41 8.87
CA VAL A 55 -5.05 -5.72 10.17
C VAL A 55 -5.35 -4.23 10.02
N GLY A 56 -5.34 -3.69 8.80
CA GLY A 56 -5.67 -2.30 8.54
C GLY A 56 -5.53 -1.94 7.07
N HIS A 57 -5.64 -0.64 6.81
CA HIS A 57 -5.36 -0.03 5.51
C HIS A 57 -4.46 1.18 5.73
N LYS A 58 -3.68 1.51 4.71
CA LYS A 58 -3.00 2.80 4.60
C LYS A 58 -3.63 3.58 3.46
N ILE A 59 -3.54 4.91 3.55
CA ILE A 59 -4.02 5.83 2.52
C ILE A 59 -2.83 6.64 2.07
N GLY A 60 -2.47 6.55 0.79
CA GLY A 60 -1.41 7.36 0.20
C GLY A 60 -1.97 8.48 -0.68
N LEU A 61 -1.08 9.30 -1.22
CA LEU A 61 -1.44 10.43 -2.08
C LEU A 61 -2.48 11.37 -1.45
N THR A 62 -2.33 11.66 -0.15
CA THR A 62 -3.23 12.51 0.65
C THR A 62 -2.96 14.01 0.50
N SER A 63 -1.99 14.38 -0.34
CA SER A 63 -1.56 15.76 -0.60
C SER A 63 -1.98 16.19 -2.00
N GLU A 64 -2.76 17.27 -2.10
CA GLU A 64 -3.18 17.86 -3.38
C GLU A 64 -1.98 18.17 -4.30
N PRO A 65 -0.87 18.77 -3.83
CA PRO A 65 0.34 18.90 -4.64
C PRO A 65 0.88 17.59 -5.23
N MET A 66 0.86 16.49 -4.46
CA MET A 66 1.31 15.19 -4.94
C MET A 66 0.33 14.58 -5.94
N GLN A 67 -0.97 14.78 -5.71
CA GLN A 67 -2.02 14.36 -6.65
C GLN A 67 -1.87 15.07 -8.00
N ILE A 68 -1.66 16.40 -8.00
CA ILE A 68 -1.40 17.19 -9.20
C ILE A 68 -0.12 16.71 -9.90
N LEU A 69 0.96 16.49 -9.15
CA LEU A 69 2.25 16.03 -9.70
C LEU A 69 2.11 14.69 -10.44
N LEU A 70 1.28 13.79 -9.92
CA LEU A 70 1.04 12.46 -10.50
C LEU A 70 -0.14 12.43 -11.48
N GLY A 71 -0.84 13.55 -11.68
CA GLY A 71 -1.97 13.67 -12.59
C GLY A 71 -3.21 12.89 -12.14
N VAL A 72 -3.45 12.83 -10.83
CA VAL A 72 -4.59 12.14 -10.22
C VAL A 72 -5.44 13.10 -9.41
N ASP A 73 -6.70 12.73 -9.17
CA ASP A 73 -7.68 13.50 -8.40
C ASP A 73 -8.22 12.75 -7.18
N GLU A 74 -7.67 11.56 -6.89
CA GLU A 74 -8.03 10.76 -5.73
C GLU A 74 -6.80 10.17 -5.00
N PRO A 75 -6.89 9.96 -3.67
CA PRO A 75 -5.94 9.16 -2.92
C PRO A 75 -5.89 7.70 -3.38
N ASP A 76 -4.80 6.99 -3.08
CA ASP A 76 -4.74 5.53 -3.19
C ASP A 76 -4.93 4.86 -1.82
N PHE A 77 -5.09 3.53 -1.81
CA PHE A 77 -5.05 2.76 -0.56
C PHE A 77 -4.28 1.44 -0.70
N GLY A 78 -3.68 1.02 0.41
CA GLY A 78 -2.97 -0.25 0.56
C GLY A 78 -3.53 -1.08 1.70
N TYR A 79 -3.39 -2.40 1.60
CA TYR A 79 -3.69 -3.33 2.69
C TYR A 79 -2.48 -3.49 3.61
N LEU A 80 -2.72 -3.36 4.92
CA LEU A 80 -1.75 -3.69 5.96
C LEU A 80 -2.04 -5.11 6.48
N LEU A 81 -1.03 -5.97 6.46
CA LEU A 81 -1.13 -7.36 6.94
C LEU A 81 -0.45 -7.53 8.30
N ASP A 82 -0.83 -8.58 9.02
CA ASP A 82 -0.30 -8.91 10.36
C ASP A 82 1.23 -8.96 10.41
N ASP A 83 1.87 -9.45 9.36
CA ASP A 83 3.33 -9.56 9.28
C ASP A 83 4.04 -8.26 8.87
N MET A 84 3.27 -7.23 8.52
CA MET A 84 3.77 -5.88 8.26
C MET A 84 3.86 -5.06 9.55
N VAL A 85 3.26 -5.50 10.66
CA VAL A 85 3.38 -4.78 11.93
C VAL A 85 4.71 -5.11 12.59
N VAL A 86 5.55 -4.10 12.78
CA VAL A 86 6.87 -4.24 13.41
C VAL A 86 6.77 -3.91 14.89
N ALA A 87 6.98 -4.93 15.74
CA ALA A 87 6.97 -4.78 17.20
C ALA A 87 8.30 -4.28 17.80
N GLY A 88 9.36 -4.18 16.99
CA GLY A 88 10.71 -3.83 17.43
C GLY A 88 11.18 -2.45 16.93
N THR A 89 12.39 -2.07 17.33
CA THR A 89 13.01 -0.78 16.97
C THR A 89 13.86 -0.82 15.70
N SER A 90 14.00 -1.98 15.07
CA SER A 90 14.78 -2.14 13.84
C SER A 90 14.22 -3.23 12.93
N VAL A 91 14.44 -3.06 11.63
CA VAL A 91 14.13 -4.04 10.60
C VAL A 91 15.31 -4.13 9.63
N PRO A 92 15.77 -5.34 9.23
CA PRO A 92 16.84 -5.46 8.27
C PRO A 92 16.44 -4.92 6.89
N ALA A 93 17.17 -3.91 6.40
CA ALA A 93 16.90 -3.28 5.10
C ALA A 93 16.92 -4.28 3.93
N ALA A 94 17.73 -5.35 4.03
CA ALA A 94 17.83 -6.42 3.03
C ALA A 94 16.52 -7.23 2.83
N ARG A 95 15.49 -7.01 3.66
CA ARG A 95 14.16 -7.61 3.45
C ARG A 95 13.36 -6.91 2.34
N PHE A 96 13.78 -5.72 1.94
CA PHE A 96 13.04 -4.80 1.07
C PHE A 96 13.69 -4.64 -0.30
N CYS A 97 12.91 -4.12 -1.25
CA CYS A 97 13.35 -3.81 -2.61
C CYS A 97 14.02 -2.44 -2.68
N ALA A 98 13.33 -1.40 -2.25
CA ALA A 98 13.77 0.00 -2.29
C ALA A 98 13.07 0.81 -1.18
N PRO A 99 13.38 0.55 0.11
CA PRO A 99 12.61 1.09 1.22
C PRO A 99 12.80 2.61 1.38
N ARG A 100 11.73 3.32 1.77
CA ARG A 100 11.75 4.68 2.33
C ARG A 100 10.94 4.70 3.63
N VAL A 101 11.10 5.76 4.42
CA VAL A 101 10.39 5.91 5.70
C VAL A 101 9.56 7.18 5.65
N GLU A 102 8.29 7.07 6.00
CA GLU A 102 7.33 8.17 6.01
C GLU A 102 6.70 8.31 7.41
N PRO A 103 6.66 9.52 8.00
CA PRO A 103 5.97 9.77 9.26
C PRO A 103 4.46 9.91 9.04
N GLU A 104 3.68 9.18 9.83
CA GLU A 104 2.23 9.06 9.65
C GLU A 104 1.45 9.21 10.97
N VAL A 105 0.14 9.40 10.83
CA VAL A 105 -0.83 9.36 11.95
C VAL A 105 -1.72 8.14 11.78
N ALA A 106 -1.62 7.18 12.71
CA ALA A 106 -2.42 5.97 12.71
C ALA A 106 -3.69 6.14 13.55
N PHE A 107 -4.81 5.60 13.03
CA PHE A 107 -6.11 5.59 13.70
C PHE A 107 -6.49 4.15 14.05
N LEU A 108 -6.71 3.88 15.33
CA LEU A 108 -7.35 2.64 15.79
C LEU A 108 -8.86 2.87 15.83
N LEU A 109 -9.63 2.05 15.12
CA LEU A 109 -11.09 2.15 15.08
C LEU A 109 -11.72 1.15 16.05
N ARG A 110 -12.67 1.61 16.89
CA ARG A 110 -13.51 0.74 17.74
C ARG A 110 -14.77 0.24 17.03
N GLU A 111 -15.18 0.94 15.97
CA GLU A 111 -16.40 0.66 15.22
C GLU A 111 -16.12 0.70 13.71
N PRO A 112 -16.79 -0.15 12.91
CA PRO A 112 -16.59 -0.16 11.47
C PRO A 112 -17.20 1.07 10.80
N LEU A 113 -16.48 1.66 9.84
CA LEU A 113 -16.99 2.68 8.93
C LEU A 113 -17.46 2.04 7.62
N ARG A 114 -18.61 2.46 7.09
CA ARG A 114 -19.17 1.94 5.84
C ARG A 114 -19.69 3.08 4.97
N GLY A 115 -19.16 3.17 3.76
CA GLY A 115 -19.61 4.14 2.76
C GLY A 115 -20.83 3.69 1.97
N PRO A 116 -21.29 4.53 1.01
CA PRO A 116 -20.77 5.87 0.73
C PRO A 116 -21.20 6.91 1.78
N GLY A 117 -20.57 8.09 1.79
CA GLY A 117 -21.00 9.23 2.61
C GLY A 117 -20.44 9.30 4.03
N VAL A 118 -19.35 8.59 4.33
CA VAL A 118 -18.62 8.72 5.61
C VAL A 118 -18.03 10.11 5.73
N THR A 119 -18.27 10.78 6.86
CA THR A 119 -17.76 12.12 7.15
C THR A 119 -16.57 12.07 8.11
N ALA A 120 -15.82 13.17 8.22
CA ALA A 120 -14.76 13.31 9.22
C ALA A 120 -15.28 13.22 10.67
N ALA A 121 -16.56 13.59 10.91
CA ALA A 121 -17.19 13.43 12.21
C ALA A 121 -17.43 11.96 12.55
N ASP A 122 -17.84 11.15 11.56
CA ASP A 122 -18.03 9.70 11.73
C ASP A 122 -16.69 9.01 12.02
N VAL A 123 -15.63 9.37 11.28
CA VAL A 123 -14.27 8.87 11.54
C VAL A 123 -13.84 9.19 12.96
N ARG A 124 -14.04 10.43 13.41
CA ARG A 124 -13.71 10.85 14.78
C ARG A 124 -14.51 10.07 15.82
N ALA A 125 -15.80 9.84 15.59
CA ALA A 125 -16.65 9.09 16.52
C ALA A 125 -16.28 7.61 16.61
N ALA A 126 -15.84 7.01 15.50
CA ALA A 126 -15.41 5.62 15.42
C ALA A 126 -13.96 5.39 15.89
N THR A 127 -13.16 6.45 16.07
CA THR A 127 -11.76 6.35 16.50
C THR A 127 -11.67 6.05 18.00
N GLU A 128 -10.99 4.97 18.35
CA GLU A 128 -10.65 4.58 19.72
C GLU A 128 -9.38 5.29 20.20
N ALA A 129 -8.34 5.30 19.37
CA ALA A 129 -7.04 5.86 19.69
C ALA A 129 -6.34 6.40 18.44
N VAL A 130 -5.39 7.31 18.67
CA VAL A 130 -4.52 7.88 17.63
C VAL A 130 -3.08 7.73 18.08
N ALA A 131 -2.19 7.37 17.15
CA ALA A 131 -0.77 7.20 17.42
C ALA A 131 0.08 7.82 16.31
N ALA A 132 1.28 8.28 16.67
CA ALA A 132 2.33 8.51 15.68
C ALA A 132 2.82 7.15 15.15
N ALA A 133 3.00 7.05 13.84
CA ALA A 133 3.48 5.85 13.18
C ALA A 133 4.60 6.19 12.20
N LEU A 134 5.44 5.19 11.92
CA LEU A 134 6.36 5.23 10.79
C LEU A 134 5.93 4.13 9.82
N GLU A 135 5.69 4.50 8.56
CA GLU A 135 5.53 3.55 7.47
C GLU A 135 6.88 3.34 6.78
N ILE A 136 7.32 2.10 6.65
CA ILE A 136 8.39 1.72 5.74
C ILE A 136 7.72 1.37 4.42
N VAL A 137 7.61 2.34 3.52
CA VAL A 137 7.14 2.09 2.16
C VAL A 137 8.24 1.38 1.37
N ASP A 138 7.88 0.44 0.52
CA ASP A 138 8.83 -0.37 -0.26
C ASP A 138 8.30 -0.56 -1.68
N SER A 139 9.06 -0.10 -2.68
CA SER A 139 8.62 -0.20 -4.08
C SER A 139 9.22 -1.42 -4.77
N ARG A 140 8.36 -2.24 -5.37
CA ARG A 140 8.78 -3.31 -6.30
C ARG A 140 8.97 -2.79 -7.73
N ILE A 141 8.76 -1.50 -7.95
CA ILE A 141 9.04 -0.79 -9.20
C ILE A 141 10.38 -0.06 -9.12
N ALA A 142 11.25 -0.33 -10.08
CA ALA A 142 12.61 0.19 -10.14
C ALA A 142 12.63 1.72 -10.12
N ASN A 143 13.59 2.27 -9.37
CA ASN A 143 13.86 3.71 -9.26
C ASN A 143 12.68 4.56 -8.78
N TRP A 144 11.65 3.95 -8.18
CA TRP A 144 10.41 4.68 -7.82
C TRP A 144 9.79 5.40 -9.02
N ALA A 145 9.96 4.85 -10.24
CA ALA A 145 9.39 5.39 -11.47
C ALA A 145 7.88 5.04 -11.56
N LEU A 146 7.09 5.63 -10.67
CA LEU A 146 5.70 5.27 -10.43
C LEU A 146 4.75 6.21 -11.18
N THR A 147 3.74 5.63 -11.82
CA THR A 147 2.44 6.26 -12.04
C THR A 147 1.44 5.78 -10.97
N LEU A 148 0.24 6.35 -10.91
CA LEU A 148 -0.79 5.88 -9.97
C LEU A 148 -1.11 4.38 -10.13
N PRO A 149 -1.36 3.85 -11.33
CA PRO A 149 -1.59 2.42 -11.49
C PRO A 149 -0.42 1.55 -11.02
N ASP A 150 0.83 2.03 -11.13
CA ASP A 150 2.00 1.30 -10.64
C ASP A 150 1.98 1.17 -9.11
N THR A 151 1.76 2.28 -8.40
CA THR A 151 1.70 2.26 -6.92
C THR A 151 0.50 1.45 -6.44
N VAL A 152 -0.68 1.64 -7.03
CA VAL A 152 -1.91 0.89 -6.64
C VAL A 152 -1.71 -0.61 -6.83
N ALA A 153 -1.24 -1.04 -8.00
CA ALA A 153 -0.96 -2.45 -8.28
C ALA A 153 0.05 -3.02 -7.28
N ASP A 154 1.03 -2.20 -6.90
CA ASP A 154 2.03 -2.49 -5.90
C ASP A 154 1.57 -2.27 -4.45
N ASN A 155 0.29 -2.48 -4.17
CA ASN A 155 -0.30 -2.31 -2.83
C ASN A 155 -0.02 -0.94 -2.20
N ALA A 156 -0.15 0.13 -2.99
CA ALA A 156 0.23 1.50 -2.66
C ALA A 156 1.71 1.66 -2.24
N SER A 157 2.61 0.78 -2.70
CA SER A 157 3.98 0.66 -2.18
C SER A 157 4.07 0.36 -0.68
N SER A 158 3.03 -0.24 -0.08
CA SER A 158 3.03 -0.61 1.35
C SER A 158 4.16 -1.57 1.67
N GLY A 159 4.81 -1.31 2.79
CA GLY A 159 5.69 -2.23 3.49
C GLY A 159 5.37 -2.22 4.99
N PRO A 160 6.29 -2.71 5.84
CA PRO A 160 6.06 -2.80 7.27
C PRO A 160 5.85 -1.44 7.94
N SER A 161 4.99 -1.39 8.95
CA SER A 161 4.71 -0.20 9.74
C SER A 161 4.94 -0.49 11.23
N CYS A 162 5.39 0.52 11.99
CA CYS A 162 5.41 0.47 13.46
C CYS A 162 4.70 1.69 14.05
N SER A 163 4.02 1.49 15.19
CA SER A 163 3.63 2.59 16.05
C SER A 163 4.85 3.07 16.84
N VAL A 164 5.02 4.38 16.95
CA VAL A 164 6.12 4.99 17.73
C VAL A 164 5.75 5.05 19.22
N THR A 165 4.47 4.87 19.56
CA THR A 165 3.97 4.83 20.94
C THR A 165 3.76 3.38 21.37
N GLY A 166 4.57 2.93 22.34
CA GLY A 166 4.34 1.71 23.13
C GLY A 166 3.57 2.00 24.42
#